data_AF-A0A225UJQ4-F1
#
_entry.id   AF-A0A225UJQ4-F1
#
_cell.length_a   1.000
_cell.length_b   1.000
_cell.length_c   1.000
_cell.angle_alpha   90.00
_cell.angle_beta   90.00
_cell.angle_gamma   90.00
#
_symmetry.space_group_name_H-M   'P 1'
#
loop_
_entity.id
_entity.type
_entity.pdbx_description
1 polymer ?
#
loop_
_entity_poly.entity_id
_entity_poly.type
_entity_poly.pdbx_seq_one_letter_code
_entity_poly.pdbx_strand_id
1 'polypeptide(L)'
;MKGNFDLYVVLLKAFLSRFRIWRVVDGTDVCPSSDVLGLAAFDARGIAAKYSILRGVPEADAEMICHTRYMWTRFENKQTKREYANYIFAREQLYANKCTRELKISEWLREMELQKLELQHYGKVISDEEFAEILLGNVPRTHREVVGQISQHYAVLALPGAHQLAPTSAQVMIALRAEEDLNDKVAEGHWFGTEEVEQ
;
A
#
# COMPACT_ATOMS: atom_id res chain seq x y z
N MET A 1 6.34 4.13 -16.90
CA MET A 1 5.82 2.80 -17.30
C MET A 1 4.48 2.58 -16.60
N LYS A 2 3.40 2.26 -17.32
CA LYS A 2 2.02 2.10 -16.78
C LYS A 2 1.73 0.65 -16.32
N GLY A 3 2.71 0.00 -15.70
CA GLY A 3 2.61 -1.41 -15.28
C GLY A 3 3.54 -1.73 -14.11
N ASN A 4 3.16 -2.73 -13.31
CA ASN A 4 3.91 -3.19 -12.14
C ASN A 4 5.34 -3.59 -12.55
N PHE A 5 6.34 -3.05 -11.84
CA PHE A 5 7.75 -3.35 -12.03
C PHE A 5 8.05 -4.86 -11.89
N ASP A 6 7.36 -5.55 -10.98
CA ASP A 6 7.51 -7.00 -10.81
C ASP A 6 7.15 -7.78 -12.08
N LEU A 7 6.08 -7.36 -12.75
CA LEU A 7 5.64 -7.97 -14.00
C LEU A 7 6.69 -7.74 -15.10
N TYR A 8 7.28 -6.55 -15.16
CA TYR A 8 8.36 -6.25 -16.07
C TYR A 8 9.59 -7.14 -15.83
N VAL A 9 10.01 -7.30 -14.56
CA VAL A 9 11.14 -8.16 -14.18
C VAL A 9 10.90 -9.61 -14.57
N VAL A 10 9.69 -10.15 -14.33
CA VAL A 10 9.34 -11.53 -14.68
C VAL A 10 9.36 -11.74 -16.21
N LEU A 11 8.79 -10.81 -16.98
CA LEU A 11 8.78 -10.89 -18.44
C LEU A 11 10.20 -10.77 -19.02
N LEU A 12 11.00 -9.85 -18.50
CA LEU A 12 12.38 -9.65 -18.92
C LEU A 12 13.23 -10.90 -18.62
N LYS A 13 13.07 -11.49 -17.43
CA LYS A 13 13.74 -12.74 -17.05
C LYS A 13 13.38 -13.87 -18.00
N ALA A 14 12.09 -14.09 -18.26
CA ALA A 14 11.64 -15.12 -19.19
C ALA A 14 12.20 -14.92 -20.61
N PHE A 15 12.19 -13.67 -21.10
CA PHE A 15 12.71 -13.32 -22.42
C PHE A 15 14.23 -13.56 -22.51
N LEU A 16 15.02 -13.04 -21.57
CA LEU A 16 16.48 -13.17 -21.61
C LEU A 16 16.98 -14.58 -21.28
N SER A 17 16.23 -15.36 -20.50
CA SER A 17 16.52 -16.78 -20.28
C SER A 17 16.38 -17.60 -21.57
N ARG A 18 15.40 -17.28 -22.44
CA ARG A 18 15.23 -17.93 -23.75
C ARG A 18 16.46 -17.80 -24.64
N PHE A 19 17.14 -16.65 -24.59
CA PHE A 19 18.34 -16.37 -25.37
C PHE A 19 19.65 -16.73 -24.65
N ARG A 20 19.58 -17.34 -23.45
CA ARG A 20 20.75 -17.62 -22.57
C ARG A 20 21.57 -16.38 -22.22
N ILE A 21 20.95 -15.20 -22.24
CA ILE A 21 21.58 -13.90 -21.94
C ILE A 21 21.41 -13.55 -20.46
N TRP A 22 20.39 -14.10 -19.79
CA TRP A 22 20.10 -13.81 -18.37
C TRP A 22 21.31 -13.99 -17.44
N ARG A 23 22.20 -14.94 -17.77
CA ARG A 23 23.42 -15.21 -16.97
C ARG A 23 24.40 -14.02 -16.94
N VAL A 24 24.35 -13.16 -17.96
CA VAL A 24 25.12 -11.90 -18.00
C VAL A 24 24.48 -10.85 -17.11
N VAL A 25 23.17 -10.91 -16.89
CA VAL A 25 22.41 -9.97 -16.04
C VAL A 25 22.51 -10.33 -14.57
N ASP A 26 22.38 -11.61 -14.21
CA ASP A 26 22.51 -12.09 -12.83
C ASP A 26 23.95 -12.27 -12.35
N GLY A 27 24.94 -12.06 -13.24
CA GLY A 27 26.37 -12.14 -12.93
C GLY A 27 26.93 -13.56 -12.80
N THR A 28 26.15 -14.59 -13.18
CA THR A 28 26.60 -15.99 -13.15
C THR A 28 27.45 -16.39 -14.37
N ASP A 29 27.53 -15.53 -15.38
CA ASP A 29 28.42 -15.68 -16.54
C ASP A 29 29.75 -14.98 -16.27
N VAL A 30 30.86 -15.73 -16.34
CA VAL A 30 32.20 -15.22 -16.04
C VAL A 30 32.82 -14.69 -17.32
N CYS A 31 33.30 -13.45 -17.27
CA CYS A 31 34.02 -12.83 -18.39
C CYS A 31 35.28 -13.66 -18.71
N PRO A 32 35.43 -14.19 -19.94
CA PRO A 32 36.65 -14.88 -20.33
C PRO A 32 37.82 -13.89 -20.32
N SER A 33 38.90 -14.25 -19.62
CA SER A 33 40.04 -13.35 -19.34
C SER A 33 41.13 -13.35 -20.42
N SER A 34 41.18 -14.39 -21.27
CA SER A 34 42.25 -14.60 -22.26
C SER A 34 41.75 -14.92 -23.68
N ASP A 35 40.45 -15.17 -23.86
CA ASP A 35 39.85 -15.48 -25.16
C ASP A 35 39.20 -14.23 -25.76
N VAL A 36 39.83 -13.70 -26.82
CA VAL A 36 39.37 -12.51 -27.54
C VAL A 36 38.01 -12.74 -28.23
N LEU A 37 37.76 -13.96 -28.74
CA LEU A 37 36.48 -14.29 -29.39
C LEU A 37 35.38 -14.49 -28.34
N GLY A 38 35.72 -15.14 -27.22
CA GLY A 38 34.84 -15.27 -26.06
C GLY A 38 34.47 -13.94 -25.43
N LEU A 39 35.42 -12.99 -25.40
CA LEU A 39 35.18 -11.63 -24.90
C LEU A 39 34.21 -10.87 -25.81
N ALA A 40 34.41 -10.91 -27.13
CA ALA A 40 33.50 -10.27 -28.08
C ALA A 40 32.07 -10.85 -28.02
N ALA A 41 31.94 -12.18 -27.86
CA ALA A 41 30.65 -12.83 -27.67
C ALA A 41 29.99 -12.45 -26.33
N PHE A 42 30.78 -12.33 -25.26
CA PHE A 42 30.31 -11.87 -23.95
C PHE A 42 29.82 -10.43 -24.01
N ASP A 43 30.57 -9.54 -24.65
CA ASP A 43 30.22 -8.13 -24.82
C ASP A 43 28.96 -7.96 -25.68
N ALA A 44 28.81 -8.75 -26.75
CA ALA A 44 27.60 -8.76 -27.57
C ALA A 44 26.35 -9.18 -26.77
N ARG A 45 26.48 -10.20 -25.89
CA ARG A 45 25.41 -10.58 -24.96
C ARG A 45 25.12 -9.48 -23.93
N GLY A 46 26.15 -8.82 -23.41
CA GLY A 46 26.01 -7.68 -22.51
C GLY A 46 25.27 -6.50 -23.14
N ILE A 47 25.57 -6.18 -24.40
CA ILE A 47 24.88 -5.14 -25.17
C ILE A 47 23.41 -5.52 -25.40
N ALA A 48 23.13 -6.77 -25.78
CA ALA A 48 21.77 -7.24 -25.99
C ALA A 48 20.93 -7.25 -24.70
N ALA A 49 21.55 -7.63 -23.57
CA ALA A 49 20.94 -7.54 -22.25
C ALA A 49 20.60 -6.09 -21.89
N LYS A 50 21.58 -5.20 -22.03
CA LYS A 50 21.44 -3.75 -21.77
C LYS A 50 20.34 -3.14 -22.63
N TYR A 51 20.30 -3.45 -23.92
CA TYR A 51 19.29 -2.95 -24.85
C TYR A 51 17.87 -3.40 -24.45
N SER A 52 17.74 -4.66 -24.04
CA SER A 52 16.45 -5.22 -23.60
C SER A 52 15.96 -4.58 -22.30
N ILE A 53 16.87 -4.30 -21.36
CA ILE A 53 16.57 -3.60 -20.11
C ILE A 53 16.17 -2.14 -20.38
N LEU A 54 16.92 -1.44 -21.22
CA LEU A 54 16.67 -0.02 -21.50
C LEU A 54 15.34 0.23 -22.22
N ARG A 55 14.90 -0.69 -23.09
CA ARG A 55 13.60 -0.57 -23.78
C ARG A 55 12.39 -0.65 -22.85
N GLY A 56 12.55 -1.25 -21.67
CA GLY A 56 11.47 -1.38 -20.70
C GLY A 56 11.49 -0.34 -19.60
N VAL A 57 12.44 0.60 -19.57
CA VAL A 57 12.60 1.52 -18.42
C VAL A 57 12.32 2.97 -18.89
N PRO A 58 11.72 3.84 -18.05
CA PRO A 58 11.53 5.25 -18.42
C PRO A 58 12.86 5.95 -18.75
N GLU A 59 12.85 6.94 -19.65
CA GLU A 59 14.06 7.63 -20.12
C GLU A 59 14.94 8.19 -18.99
N ALA A 60 14.35 8.78 -17.95
CA ALA A 60 15.05 9.30 -16.78
C ALA A 60 15.87 8.22 -16.03
N ASP A 61 15.40 6.97 -16.05
CA ASP A 61 16.09 5.84 -15.44
C ASP A 61 17.05 5.17 -16.45
N ALA A 62 16.75 5.21 -17.75
CA ALA A 62 17.58 4.70 -18.83
C ALA A 62 18.94 5.44 -18.95
N GLU A 63 18.94 6.76 -18.76
CA GLU A 63 20.15 7.59 -18.78
C GLU A 63 21.16 7.19 -17.69
N MET A 64 20.65 6.84 -16.51
CA MET A 64 21.43 6.38 -15.36
C MET A 64 21.95 4.94 -15.56
N ILE A 65 21.20 4.09 -16.25
CA ILE A 65 21.57 2.71 -16.62
C ILE A 65 22.67 2.71 -17.70
N CYS A 66 22.72 3.71 -18.59
CA CYS A 66 23.63 3.74 -19.73
C CYS A 66 25.15 3.72 -19.37
N HIS A 67 25.55 4.10 -18.16
CA HIS A 67 26.95 4.50 -17.86
C HIS A 67 27.78 3.57 -16.95
N THR A 68 27.31 2.38 -16.52
CA THR A 68 28.09 1.57 -15.54
C THR A 68 28.16 0.07 -15.88
N ARG A 69 29.04 -0.71 -15.22
CA ARG A 69 29.16 -2.19 -15.35
C ARG A 69 28.49 -2.94 -14.17
N TYR A 70 28.14 -2.21 -13.10
CA TYR A 70 27.45 -2.66 -11.87
C TYR A 70 25.95 -2.23 -11.86
N MET A 71 25.36 -2.16 -13.05
CA MET A 71 24.11 -1.44 -13.38
C MET A 71 22.88 -1.91 -12.60
N TRP A 72 22.73 -3.24 -12.47
CA TRP A 72 21.54 -3.85 -11.92
C TRP A 72 21.44 -3.60 -10.42
N THR A 73 22.52 -3.85 -9.68
CA THR A 73 22.58 -3.62 -8.22
C THR A 73 22.36 -2.15 -7.85
N ARG A 74 22.87 -1.19 -8.64
CA ARG A 74 22.65 0.25 -8.34
C ARG A 74 21.21 0.69 -8.65
N PHE A 75 20.64 0.18 -9.74
CA PHE A 75 19.25 0.44 -10.12
C PHE A 75 18.26 -0.20 -9.13
N GLU A 76 18.42 -1.49 -8.81
CA GLU A 76 17.67 -2.18 -7.76
C GLU A 76 17.76 -1.42 -6.43
N ASN A 77 18.97 -1.05 -5.98
CA ASN A 77 19.11 -0.29 -4.75
C ASN A 77 18.38 1.06 -4.77
N LYS A 78 18.33 1.76 -5.90
CA LYS A 78 17.61 3.03 -6.00
C LYS A 78 16.10 2.81 -6.03
N GLN A 79 15.64 1.78 -6.73
CA GLN A 79 14.23 1.39 -6.79
C GLN A 79 13.72 0.95 -5.41
N THR A 80 14.46 0.08 -4.70
CA THR A 80 14.16 -0.34 -3.32
C THR A 80 14.16 0.84 -2.36
N LYS A 81 15.09 1.80 -2.47
CA LYS A 81 15.08 3.02 -1.65
C LYS A 81 13.84 3.87 -1.91
N ARG A 82 13.42 3.98 -3.17
CA ARG A 82 12.23 4.74 -3.56
C ARG A 82 10.95 4.06 -3.08
N GLU A 83 10.85 2.74 -3.22
CA GLU A 83 9.73 1.94 -2.69
C GLU A 83 9.65 2.04 -1.17
N TYR A 84 10.79 1.99 -0.48
CA TYR A 84 10.83 2.21 0.97
C TYR A 84 10.36 3.62 1.36
N ALA A 85 10.81 4.66 0.64
CA ALA A 85 10.36 6.03 0.89
C ALA A 85 8.85 6.18 0.66
N ASN A 86 8.32 5.59 -0.43
CA ASN A 86 6.89 5.59 -0.71
C ASN A 86 6.08 4.86 0.37
N TYR A 87 6.59 3.72 0.87
CA TYR A 87 5.99 3.02 2.00
C TYR A 87 5.92 3.90 3.26
N ILE A 88 7.01 4.59 3.60
CA ILE A 88 7.03 5.49 4.77
C ILE A 88 5.98 6.59 4.62
N PHE A 89 5.87 7.18 3.43
CA PHE A 89 4.89 8.22 3.15
C PHE A 89 3.45 7.71 3.19
N ALA A 90 3.16 6.56 2.57
CA ALA A 90 1.83 5.94 2.61
C ALA A 90 1.42 5.61 4.07
N ARG A 91 2.38 5.14 4.88
CA ARG A 91 2.14 4.85 6.29
C ARG A 91 1.88 6.12 7.11
N GLU A 92 2.63 7.18 6.86
CA GLU A 92 2.40 8.50 7.49
C GLU A 92 1.01 9.04 7.14
N GLN A 93 0.60 8.95 5.86
CA GLN A 93 -0.73 9.36 5.42
C GLN A 93 -1.84 8.61 6.16
N LEU A 94 -1.71 7.28 6.31
CA LEU A 94 -2.71 6.49 7.03
C LEU A 94 -2.89 6.98 8.48
N TYR A 95 -1.80 7.24 9.20
CA TYR A 95 -1.90 7.73 10.58
C TYR A 95 -2.41 9.17 10.66
N ALA A 96 -2.08 10.01 9.66
CA ALA A 96 -2.49 11.42 9.63
C ALA A 96 -3.94 11.63 9.14
N ASN A 97 -4.55 10.63 8.51
CA ASN A 97 -5.89 10.72 7.92
C ASN A 97 -6.99 10.77 8.97
N LYS A 98 -7.39 12.00 9.34
CA LYS A 98 -8.46 12.27 10.31
C LYS A 98 -9.80 12.40 9.63
N CYS A 99 -10.83 11.79 10.21
CA CYS A 99 -12.21 12.04 9.81
C CYS A 99 -12.60 13.47 10.19
N THR A 100 -12.95 14.29 9.20
CA THR A 100 -13.48 15.64 9.44
C THR A 100 -14.99 15.57 9.64
N ARG A 101 -15.58 16.59 10.29
CA ARG A 101 -17.03 16.63 10.57
C ARG A 101 -17.91 16.82 9.33
N GLU A 102 -17.30 17.25 8.22
CA GLU A 102 -17.98 17.55 6.95
C GLU A 102 -17.97 16.34 6.01
N LEU A 103 -17.12 15.35 6.28
CA LEU A 103 -16.93 14.17 5.44
C LEU A 103 -17.84 13.04 5.94
N LYS A 104 -18.48 12.33 5.01
CA LYS A 104 -19.21 11.11 5.32
C LYS A 104 -18.26 10.05 5.88
N ILE A 105 -18.65 9.42 6.98
CA ILE A 105 -17.88 8.37 7.65
C ILE A 105 -17.66 7.20 6.68
N SER A 106 -18.67 6.85 5.89
CA SER A 106 -18.58 5.82 4.85
C SER A 106 -17.52 6.15 3.78
N GLU A 107 -17.41 7.41 3.36
CA GLU A 107 -16.41 7.84 2.38
C GLU A 107 -15.00 7.81 2.98
N TRP A 108 -14.85 8.29 4.21
CA TRP A 108 -13.58 8.24 4.95
C TRP A 108 -13.12 6.80 5.20
N LEU A 109 -14.01 5.91 5.65
CA LEU A 109 -13.69 4.49 5.86
C LEU A 109 -13.21 3.80 4.59
N ARG A 110 -13.82 4.12 3.44
CA ARG A 110 -13.38 3.62 2.14
C ARG A 110 -11.96 4.10 1.81
N GLU A 111 -11.62 5.34 2.13
CA GLU A 111 -10.26 5.87 1.95
C GLU A 111 -9.24 5.19 2.86
N MET A 112 -9.60 4.94 4.13
CA MET A 112 -8.77 4.19 5.08
C MET A 112 -8.51 2.75 4.61
N GLU A 113 -9.51 2.08 4.03
CA GLU A 113 -9.35 0.74 3.44
C GLU A 113 -8.42 0.76 2.22
N LEU A 114 -8.51 1.78 1.36
CA LEU A 114 -7.62 1.93 0.21
C LEU A 114 -6.16 2.14 0.66
N GLN A 115 -5.94 2.96 1.69
CA GLN A 115 -4.61 3.17 2.27
C GLN A 115 -4.06 1.88 2.92
N LYS A 116 -4.91 1.08 3.59
CA LYS A 116 -4.52 -0.25 4.11
C LYS A 116 -4.09 -1.19 2.98
N LEU A 117 -4.83 -1.21 1.86
CA LEU A 117 -4.49 -2.02 0.68
C LEU A 117 -3.19 -1.56 0.02
N GLU A 118 -2.94 -0.24 -0.04
CA GLU A 118 -1.68 0.30 -0.53
C GLU A 118 -0.48 -0.20 0.30
N LEU A 119 -0.62 -0.27 1.63
CA LEU A 119 0.44 -0.83 2.49
C LEU A 119 0.64 -2.34 2.30
N GLN A 120 -0.44 -3.08 2.02
CA GLN A 120 -0.33 -4.49 1.64
C GLN A 120 0.45 -4.69 0.33
N HIS A 121 0.33 -3.77 -0.63
CA HIS A 121 1.11 -3.80 -1.86
C HIS A 121 2.62 -3.72 -1.60
N TYR A 122 3.05 -2.99 -0.58
CA TYR A 122 4.46 -2.95 -0.12
C TYR A 122 4.86 -4.15 0.76
N GLY A 123 4.00 -5.14 0.95
CA GLY A 123 4.24 -6.30 1.83
C GLY A 123 4.24 -5.95 3.32
N LYS A 124 3.67 -4.81 3.71
CA LYS A 124 3.59 -4.32 5.09
C LYS A 124 2.15 -4.37 5.57
N VAL A 125 1.73 -5.55 6.01
CA VAL A 125 0.39 -5.80 6.52
C VAL A 125 0.23 -5.16 7.91
N ILE A 126 -0.74 -4.26 8.04
CA ILE A 126 -1.20 -3.75 9.33
C ILE A 126 -2.13 -4.80 9.95
N SER A 127 -1.91 -5.10 11.24
CA SER A 127 -2.78 -6.05 11.95
C SER A 127 -4.19 -5.47 12.09
N ASP A 128 -5.18 -6.35 12.22
CA ASP A 128 -6.56 -5.88 12.36
C ASP A 128 -6.80 -5.11 13.66
N GLU A 129 -6.01 -5.37 14.70
CA GLU A 129 -5.97 -4.63 15.96
C GLU A 129 -5.38 -3.24 15.78
N GLU A 130 -4.19 -3.13 15.16
CA GLU A 130 -3.56 -1.84 14.89
C GLU A 130 -4.44 -0.97 13.98
N PHE A 131 -5.08 -1.57 12.97
CA PHE A 131 -5.99 -0.84 12.11
C PHE A 131 -7.25 -0.35 12.87
N ALA A 132 -7.76 -1.13 13.82
CA ALA A 132 -8.86 -0.69 14.68
C ALA A 132 -8.45 0.51 15.56
N GLU A 133 -7.26 0.49 16.15
CA GLU A 133 -6.74 1.61 16.95
C GLU A 133 -6.58 2.89 16.13
N ILE A 134 -6.04 2.77 14.90
CA ILE A 134 -5.89 3.90 13.98
C ILE A 134 -7.26 4.52 13.65
N LEU A 135 -8.25 3.69 13.34
CA LEU A 135 -9.61 4.16 13.04
C LEU A 135 -10.19 4.92 14.24
N LEU A 136 -10.09 4.35 15.44
CA LEU A 136 -10.63 4.97 16.66
C LEU A 136 -9.90 6.27 17.03
N GLY A 137 -8.58 6.36 16.78
CA GLY A 137 -7.77 7.55 17.07
C GLY A 137 -8.05 8.73 16.13
N ASN A 138 -8.52 8.46 14.92
CA ASN A 138 -8.72 9.45 13.86
C ASN A 138 -10.16 9.94 13.71
N VAL A 139 -11.10 9.36 14.46
CA VAL A 139 -12.50 9.79 14.51
C VAL A 139 -12.69 10.94 15.52
N PRO A 140 -13.44 12.01 15.18
CA PRO A 140 -13.61 13.17 16.06
C PRO A 140 -14.34 12.83 17.37
N ARG A 141 -14.03 13.60 18.43
CA ARG A 141 -14.54 13.38 19.81
C ARG A 141 -16.06 13.31 19.95
N THR A 142 -16.84 13.78 18.99
CA THR A 142 -18.31 13.65 18.97
C THR A 142 -18.76 12.21 18.77
N HIS A 143 -18.06 11.42 17.96
CA HIS A 143 -18.31 9.98 17.85
C HIS A 143 -17.54 9.17 18.91
N ARG A 144 -16.91 9.83 19.90
CA ARG A 144 -16.28 9.15 21.05
C ARG A 144 -17.29 8.44 21.93
N GLU A 145 -18.56 8.85 21.90
CA GLU A 145 -19.64 8.08 22.54
C GLU A 145 -19.83 6.72 21.85
N VAL A 146 -19.64 6.63 20.52
CA VAL A 146 -19.63 5.37 19.76
C VAL A 146 -18.45 4.50 20.17
N VAL A 147 -17.25 5.08 20.30
CA VAL A 147 -16.06 4.39 20.82
C VAL A 147 -16.25 3.91 22.26
N GLY A 148 -16.94 4.73 23.08
CA GLY A 148 -17.31 4.40 24.45
C GLY A 148 -18.34 3.27 24.52
N GLN A 149 -19.32 3.25 23.62
CA GLN A 149 -20.33 2.20 23.52
C GLN A 149 -19.74 0.89 23.01
N ILE A 150 -18.84 0.90 22.02
CA ILE A 150 -18.09 -0.29 21.60
C ILE A 150 -17.25 -0.81 22.77
N SER A 151 -16.52 0.07 23.47
CA SER A 151 -15.72 -0.31 24.64
C SER A 151 -16.56 -0.84 25.81
N GLN A 152 -17.75 -0.27 26.06
CA GLN A 152 -18.67 -0.71 27.11
C GLN A 152 -19.42 -1.99 26.73
N HIS A 153 -19.83 -2.16 25.47
CA HIS A 153 -20.58 -3.33 25.02
C HIS A 153 -19.74 -4.62 25.14
N TYR A 154 -18.41 -4.52 24.95
CA TYR A 154 -17.48 -5.63 25.18
C TYR A 154 -17.05 -5.81 26.64
N ALA A 155 -17.09 -4.75 27.47
CA ALA A 155 -16.92 -4.89 28.93
C ALA A 155 -18.07 -5.71 29.56
N VAL A 156 -19.27 -5.65 28.98
CA VAL A 156 -20.44 -6.46 29.39
C VAL A 156 -20.31 -7.94 28.98
N LEU A 157 -19.58 -8.24 27.89
CA LEU A 157 -19.32 -9.62 27.43
C LEU A 157 -18.13 -10.28 28.16
N ALA A 158 -17.30 -9.49 28.86
CA ALA A 158 -16.22 -9.99 29.69
C ALA A 158 -16.77 -10.48 31.06
N LEU A 159 -17.25 -11.71 31.09
CA LEU A 159 -17.44 -12.46 32.34
C LEU A 159 -16.11 -12.49 33.15
N PRO A 160 -16.16 -12.61 34.49
CA PRO A 160 -14.96 -12.64 35.31
C PRO A 160 -14.05 -13.81 34.89
N GLY A 161 -12.93 -13.51 34.23
CA GLY A 161 -11.96 -14.50 33.74
C GLY A 161 -11.73 -14.53 32.22
N ALA A 162 -12.48 -13.79 31.41
CA ALA A 162 -12.21 -13.67 29.97
C ALA A 162 -11.18 -12.55 29.70
N HIS A 163 -10.10 -12.86 28.98
CA HIS A 163 -9.17 -11.84 28.48
C HIS A 163 -9.91 -10.89 27.53
N GLN A 164 -9.73 -9.59 27.74
CA GLN A 164 -10.22 -8.54 26.84
C GLN A 164 -9.61 -8.77 25.46
N LEU A 165 -10.44 -9.18 24.50
CA LEU A 165 -10.03 -9.27 23.09
C LEU A 165 -10.14 -7.86 22.50
N ALA A 166 -9.05 -7.36 21.93
CA ALA A 166 -9.05 -6.07 21.25
C ALA A 166 -10.08 -6.04 20.11
N PRO A 167 -10.75 -4.90 19.88
CA PRO A 167 -11.78 -4.80 18.85
C PRO A 167 -11.16 -5.03 17.47
N THR A 168 -11.84 -5.82 16.65
CA THR A 168 -11.41 -6.05 15.27
C THR A 168 -11.79 -4.84 14.41
N SER A 169 -10.96 -4.50 13.43
CA SER A 169 -11.26 -3.37 12.53
C SER A 169 -12.65 -3.45 11.86
N ALA A 170 -13.10 -4.65 11.47
CA ALA A 170 -14.44 -4.86 10.92
C ALA A 170 -15.56 -4.45 11.89
N GLN A 171 -15.41 -4.76 13.18
CA GLN A 171 -16.39 -4.39 14.21
C GLN A 171 -16.46 -2.87 14.37
N VAL A 172 -15.31 -2.20 14.36
CA VAL A 172 -15.23 -0.73 14.42
C VAL A 172 -15.91 -0.10 13.20
N MET A 173 -15.63 -0.59 12.00
CA MET A 173 -16.24 -0.06 10.77
C MET A 173 -17.76 -0.24 10.73
N ILE A 174 -18.28 -1.38 11.19
CA ILE A 174 -19.73 -1.63 11.27
C ILE A 174 -20.38 -0.63 12.24
N ALA A 175 -19.80 -0.44 13.43
CA ALA A 175 -20.35 0.46 14.43
C ALA A 175 -20.31 1.93 13.99
N LEU A 176 -19.25 2.34 13.28
CA LEU A 176 -19.14 3.68 12.73
C LEU A 176 -20.19 3.96 11.64
N ARG A 177 -20.45 2.98 10.76
CA ARG A 177 -21.52 3.11 9.74
C ARG A 177 -22.92 3.14 10.36
N ALA A 178 -23.16 2.34 11.39
CA ALA A 178 -24.44 2.33 12.09
C ALA A 178 -24.75 3.67 12.78
N GLU A 179 -23.74 4.41 13.21
CA GLU A 179 -23.96 5.76 13.75
C GLU A 179 -24.21 6.81 12.66
N GLU A 180 -23.51 6.72 11.53
CA GLU A 180 -23.82 7.58 10.37
C GLU A 180 -25.30 7.47 9.99
N ASP A 181 -25.83 6.24 9.91
CA ASP A 181 -27.25 5.98 9.65
C ASP A 181 -28.19 6.56 10.71
N LEU A 182 -27.76 6.63 11.98
CA LEU A 182 -28.55 7.23 13.06
C LEU A 182 -28.54 8.76 12.98
N ASN A 183 -27.40 9.35 12.66
CA ASN A 183 -27.26 10.80 12.51
C ASN A 183 -28.07 11.31 11.31
N ASP A 184 -28.08 10.56 10.20
CA ASP A 184 -28.93 10.86 9.04
C ASP A 184 -30.43 10.78 9.39
N LYS A 185 -30.86 9.76 10.14
CA LYS A 185 -32.27 9.64 10.60
C LYS A 185 -32.69 10.75 11.57
N VAL A 186 -31.80 11.17 12.47
CA VAL A 186 -32.07 12.29 13.38
C VAL A 186 -32.17 13.60 12.61
N ALA A 187 -31.29 13.82 11.61
CA ALA A 187 -31.36 14.97 10.73
C ALA A 187 -32.66 15.00 9.91
N GLU A 188 -33.10 13.87 9.36
CA GLU A 188 -34.38 13.76 8.64
C GLU A 188 -35.58 13.96 9.57
N GLY A 189 -35.59 13.36 10.77
CA GLY A 189 -36.65 13.53 11.75
C GLY A 189 -36.79 14.96 12.28
N HIS A 190 -35.71 15.74 12.29
CA HIS A 190 -35.74 17.16 12.65
C HIS A 190 -36.38 18.04 11.56
N TRP A 191 -36.32 17.62 10.29
CA TRP A 191 -36.98 18.31 9.18
C TRP A 191 -38.48 18.02 9.08
N PHE A 192 -38.97 16.89 9.60
CA PHE A 192 -40.39 16.53 9.62
C PHE A 192 -41.14 16.95 10.89
N GLY A 193 -40.47 17.59 11.86
CA GLY A 193 -41.03 17.90 13.19
C GLY A 193 -41.47 19.35 13.43
N THR A 194 -41.43 20.23 12.43
CA THR A 194 -41.74 21.67 12.58
C THR A 194 -42.84 22.20 11.66
N GLU A 195 -43.73 21.33 11.18
CA GLU A 195 -44.99 21.78 10.60
C GLU A 195 -46.15 21.19 11.42
N GLU A 196 -47.08 22.07 11.80
CA GLU A 196 -48.33 21.81 12.53
C GLU A 196 -48.24 21.63 14.05
N VAL A 197 -48.40 22.74 14.80
CA VAL A 197 -49.63 23.02 15.57
C VAL A 197 -49.79 24.55 15.73
N GLU A 198 -50.42 25.19 14.76
CA GLU A 198 -51.19 26.42 15.00
C GLU A 198 -52.65 26.11 14.62
N GLN A 199 -53.47 25.82 15.64
CA GLN A 199 -54.90 26.14 15.71
C GLN A 199 -55.45 25.84 17.11
#